data_AF-A0A7V4Y409-F1
#
_entry.id   AF-A0A7V4Y409-F1
#
_cell.length_a   1.000
_cell.length_b   1.000
_cell.length_c   1.000
_cell.angle_alpha   90.00
_cell.angle_beta   90.00
_cell.angle_gamma   90.00
#
_symmetry.space_group_name_H-M   'P 1'
#
loop_
_entity.id
_entity.type
_entity.pdbx_description
1 polymer ?
#
loop_
_entity_poly.entity_id
_entity_poly.type
_entity_poly.pdbx_seq_one_letter_code
_entity_poly.pdbx_strand_id
1 'polypeptide(L)'
;MPDTVQFNIFNTDRRLSALETLAKMYREYPERKSLIYFSSGVTTTGIENNAQIRSTIDNANRSNMSIYTVDSRGLVALPPGGDFTQPSAGRAMFSGSAMSRQRSIFSSSQETLTTLAYDTGGRTFADLNDLGVALRQAQADTHIYYVLGYFSSNSKQDGKYRKIRVEVLRPGVKVEHRPGYFAAKSFDRMSQEERDLQLQQAMDVDRPFVDVPLIMQADYFRKDSTTTIVPLSIKLAGDSLKLLEKGSNYEGKFEFVARATTTRGKISSVARDAVQVRLPADRAEKLRSGGIFYSTGFELRPGDYKLKFLVRDNITGKLGSFEQPISVPAFDLKKLTLSSIILGNQLTSTRSDASSYVTRQGAMRRFQQINPGYDPLVLGNQKIVPSIGNIFAARQTVYVYFHVYGASEDPETQKPCIEADLALIRNNKRILESQPQYFQEWNRVQAAPFPGAGRGGPGMPPMPKPEGMGPRGGGGDFGGMRAPREMQLTEERKGEVPVAISLPLKDLKRGTYTLQVHVRDEISGTNQFYRVPLVIH
;
A
#
# COMPACT_ATOMS: atom_id res chain seq x y z
N MET A 1 -13.77 -0.59 30.86
CA MET A 1 -14.54 0.50 30.22
C MET A 1 -13.79 0.89 28.95
N PRO A 2 -14.37 0.77 27.75
CA PRO A 2 -13.76 1.37 26.56
C PRO A 2 -13.61 2.87 26.79
N ASP A 3 -12.46 3.43 26.43
CA ASP A 3 -12.16 4.84 26.65
C ASP A 3 -13.18 5.71 25.91
N THR A 4 -14.03 6.43 26.64
CA THR A 4 -15.11 7.28 26.07
C THR A 4 -14.57 8.36 25.13
N VAL A 5 -13.30 8.73 25.30
CA VAL A 5 -12.55 9.63 24.41
C VAL A 5 -12.36 9.01 23.02
N GLN A 6 -11.97 7.73 22.92
CA GLN A 6 -11.79 7.04 21.63
C GLN A 6 -13.12 6.88 20.88
N PHE A 7 -14.22 6.62 21.60
CA PHE A 7 -15.55 6.51 20.99
C PHE A 7 -16.07 7.86 20.45
N ASN A 8 -15.80 8.96 21.16
CA ASN A 8 -16.19 10.30 20.71
C ASN A 8 -15.34 10.81 19.52
N ILE A 9 -14.02 10.55 19.50
CA ILE A 9 -13.15 10.83 18.35
C ILE A 9 -13.68 10.13 17.09
N PHE A 10 -13.97 8.83 17.19
CA PHE A 10 -14.47 8.03 16.08
C PHE A 10 -15.83 8.51 15.56
N ASN A 11 -16.66 9.10 16.42
CA ASN A 11 -17.96 9.63 16.03
C ASN A 11 -17.83 10.97 15.27
N THR A 12 -16.99 11.88 15.74
CA THR A 12 -16.78 13.19 15.10
C THR A 12 -16.15 13.05 13.71
N ASP A 13 -15.07 12.27 13.56
CA ASP A 13 -14.42 12.11 12.26
C ASP A 13 -15.32 11.44 11.23
N ARG A 14 -16.14 10.46 11.65
CA ARG A 14 -17.13 9.84 10.75
C ARG A 14 -18.21 10.82 10.31
N ARG A 15 -18.69 11.70 11.21
CA ARG A 15 -19.66 12.76 10.85
C ARG A 15 -19.06 13.72 9.83
N LEU A 16 -17.84 14.20 10.07
CA LEU A 16 -17.16 15.13 9.16
C LEU A 16 -16.83 14.46 7.82
N SER A 17 -16.36 13.21 7.83
CA SER A 17 -16.13 12.42 6.62
C SER A 17 -17.41 12.20 5.81
N ALA A 18 -18.55 12.01 6.47
CA ALA A 18 -19.84 11.92 5.80
C ALA A 18 -20.24 13.25 5.13
N LEU A 19 -20.06 14.39 5.82
CA LEU A 19 -20.27 15.71 5.22
C LEU A 19 -19.34 15.96 4.02
N GLU A 20 -18.06 15.58 4.14
CA GLU A 20 -17.09 15.68 3.05
C GLU A 20 -17.51 14.80 1.86
N THR A 21 -17.99 13.59 2.12
CA THR A 21 -18.46 12.64 1.10
C THR A 21 -19.66 13.21 0.36
N LEU A 22 -20.65 13.77 1.08
CA LEU A 22 -21.78 14.47 0.48
C LEU A 22 -21.30 15.63 -0.40
N ALA A 23 -20.39 16.47 0.09
CA ALA A 23 -19.83 17.57 -0.69
C ALA A 23 -19.18 17.08 -1.99
N LYS A 24 -18.44 15.95 -1.96
CA LYS A 24 -17.82 15.35 -3.15
C LYS A 24 -18.85 14.77 -4.11
N MET A 25 -19.82 14.00 -3.62
CA MET A 25 -20.86 13.37 -4.45
C MET A 25 -21.66 14.39 -5.25
N TYR A 26 -21.98 15.53 -4.64
CA TYR A 26 -22.75 16.58 -5.32
C TYR A 26 -21.88 17.54 -6.15
N ARG A 27 -20.55 17.34 -6.28
CA ARG A 27 -19.70 18.25 -7.05
C ARG A 27 -20.11 18.37 -8.53
N GLU A 28 -20.69 17.33 -9.11
CA GLU A 28 -21.07 17.30 -10.53
C GLU A 28 -22.17 18.30 -10.88
N TYR A 29 -23.01 18.68 -9.92
CA TYR A 29 -24.02 19.71 -10.13
C TYR A 29 -23.36 21.09 -9.97
N PRO A 30 -23.37 21.98 -10.96
CA PRO A 30 -22.68 23.27 -10.85
C PRO A 30 -23.39 24.28 -9.93
N GLU A 31 -24.68 24.06 -9.67
CA GLU A 31 -25.55 24.96 -8.90
C GLU A 31 -25.12 25.12 -7.44
N ARG A 32 -25.56 26.22 -6.82
CA ARG A 32 -25.40 26.41 -5.36
C ARG A 32 -26.21 25.36 -4.62
N LYS A 33 -25.60 24.76 -3.59
CA LYS A 33 -26.24 23.74 -2.76
C LYS A 33 -26.28 24.19 -1.31
N SER A 34 -27.35 23.80 -0.65
CA SER A 34 -27.57 24.10 0.77
C SER A 34 -27.75 22.79 1.51
N LEU A 35 -26.80 22.47 2.39
CA LEU A 35 -26.85 21.30 3.26
C LEU A 35 -27.27 21.74 4.66
N ILE A 36 -28.44 21.29 5.13
CA ILE A 36 -28.89 21.56 6.49
C ILE A 36 -28.44 20.40 7.39
N TYR A 37 -27.56 20.69 8.33
CA TYR A 37 -26.95 19.72 9.23
C TYR A 37 -27.47 19.89 10.65
N PHE A 38 -28.31 18.94 11.09
CA PHE A 38 -28.82 18.87 12.46
C PHE A 38 -27.86 18.06 13.33
N SER A 39 -27.40 18.64 14.44
CA SER A 39 -26.51 17.96 15.38
C SER A 39 -26.67 18.51 16.78
N SER A 40 -26.47 17.69 17.80
CA SER A 40 -26.43 18.09 19.21
C SER A 40 -25.06 18.68 19.63
N GLY A 41 -24.45 19.46 18.73
CA GLY A 41 -23.04 19.89 18.82
C GLY A 41 -22.06 18.91 18.18
N VAL A 42 -20.83 19.37 17.95
CA VAL A 42 -19.70 18.54 17.47
C VAL A 42 -18.50 18.81 18.35
N THR A 43 -18.12 17.86 19.19
CA THR A 43 -16.94 18.00 20.06
C THR A 43 -15.68 17.61 19.31
N THR A 44 -14.66 18.47 19.39
CA THR A 44 -13.31 18.21 18.87
C THR A 44 -12.43 17.72 20.01
N THR A 45 -11.65 16.68 19.75
CA THR A 45 -10.84 15.96 20.75
C THR A 45 -9.34 15.97 20.43
N GLY A 46 -8.89 16.80 19.48
CA GLY A 46 -7.48 16.93 19.16
C GLY A 46 -7.20 17.65 17.84
N ILE A 47 -5.94 17.57 17.40
CA ILE A 47 -5.43 18.21 16.18
C ILE A 47 -5.99 17.52 14.92
N GLU A 48 -6.25 16.21 14.97
CA GLU A 48 -6.76 15.43 13.83
C GLU A 48 -8.13 15.93 13.35
N ASN A 49 -9.06 16.26 14.27
CA ASN A 49 -10.37 16.80 13.89
C ASN A 49 -10.24 18.13 13.14
N ASN A 50 -9.21 18.94 13.42
CA ASN A 50 -9.00 20.21 12.72
C ASN A 50 -8.61 20.00 11.24
N ALA A 51 -7.78 18.99 10.95
CA ALA A 51 -7.43 18.63 9.58
C ALA A 51 -8.68 18.14 8.82
N GLN A 52 -9.51 17.31 9.46
CA GLN A 52 -10.74 16.80 8.87
C GLN A 52 -11.81 17.89 8.67
N ILE A 53 -11.98 18.82 9.63
CA ILE A 53 -12.88 19.98 9.50
C ILE A 53 -12.47 20.83 8.30
N ARG A 54 -11.18 21.18 8.19
CA ARG A 54 -10.66 21.96 7.06
C ARG A 54 -10.88 21.25 5.73
N SER A 55 -10.58 19.95 5.65
CA SER A 55 -10.84 19.13 4.46
C SER A 55 -12.33 19.15 4.07
N THR A 56 -13.21 19.04 5.05
CA THR A 56 -14.68 19.06 4.85
C THR A 56 -15.13 20.41 4.28
N ILE A 57 -14.69 21.51 4.88
CA ILE A 57 -14.99 22.89 4.44
C ILE A 57 -14.45 23.14 3.03
N ASP A 58 -13.21 22.76 2.75
CA ASP A 58 -12.60 22.96 1.43
C ASP A 58 -13.33 22.17 0.35
N ASN A 59 -13.73 20.93 0.63
CA ASN A 59 -14.51 20.14 -0.33
C ASN A 59 -15.91 20.71 -0.56
N ALA A 60 -16.60 21.18 0.50
CA ALA A 60 -17.89 21.85 0.40
C ALA A 60 -17.78 23.14 -0.43
N ASN A 61 -16.76 23.96 -0.18
CA ASN A 61 -16.51 25.17 -0.94
C ASN A 61 -16.22 24.89 -2.42
N ARG A 62 -15.46 23.84 -2.73
CA ARG A 62 -15.16 23.39 -4.10
C ARG A 62 -16.35 22.75 -4.82
N SER A 63 -17.39 22.31 -4.11
CA SER A 63 -18.63 21.78 -4.70
C SER A 63 -19.78 22.80 -4.67
N ASN A 64 -19.46 24.06 -4.37
CA ASN A 64 -20.42 25.15 -4.23
C ASN A 64 -21.55 24.84 -3.22
N MET A 65 -21.19 24.17 -2.12
CA MET A 65 -22.10 23.77 -1.05
C MET A 65 -21.90 24.66 0.19
N SER A 66 -22.98 25.28 0.66
CA SER A 66 -23.05 25.99 1.94
C SER A 66 -23.69 25.09 2.99
N ILE A 67 -23.07 24.98 4.17
CA ILE A 67 -23.56 24.17 5.28
C ILE A 67 -24.32 25.08 6.24
N TYR A 68 -25.56 24.72 6.56
CA TYR A 68 -26.41 25.38 7.55
C TYR A 68 -26.50 24.46 8.77
N THR A 69 -25.86 24.82 9.87
CA THR A 69 -25.82 23.96 11.05
C THR A 69 -26.92 24.33 12.03
N VAL A 70 -27.63 23.33 12.55
CA VAL A 70 -28.69 23.51 13.53
C VAL A 70 -28.33 22.74 14.80
N ASP A 71 -28.16 23.45 15.92
CA ASP A 71 -27.99 22.81 17.23
C ASP A 71 -29.34 22.28 17.70
N SER A 72 -29.52 20.97 17.56
CA SER A 72 -30.80 20.31 17.85
C SER A 72 -31.12 20.25 19.34
N ARG A 73 -30.22 20.68 20.22
CA ARG A 73 -30.47 20.76 21.67
C ARG A 73 -31.38 21.93 22.05
N GLY A 74 -31.60 22.87 21.13
CA GLY A 74 -32.40 24.07 21.38
C GLY A 74 -31.78 24.99 22.42
N LEU A 75 -32.60 25.70 23.17
CA LEU A 75 -32.14 26.54 24.28
C LEU A 75 -31.77 25.65 25.49
N VAL A 76 -30.47 25.54 25.78
CA VAL A 76 -29.96 24.69 26.88
C VAL A 76 -29.63 25.53 28.10
N ALA A 77 -30.27 25.23 29.23
CA ALA A 77 -29.82 25.69 30.54
C ALA A 77 -28.71 24.75 31.06
N LEU A 78 -27.60 25.32 31.55
CA LEU A 78 -26.49 24.58 32.15
C LEU A 78 -26.49 24.80 33.68
N PRO A 79 -27.36 24.11 34.44
CA PRO A 79 -27.40 24.27 35.89
C PRO A 79 -26.11 23.74 36.56
N PRO A 80 -25.72 24.32 37.72
CA PRO A 80 -24.64 23.76 38.53
C PRO A 80 -24.95 22.31 38.92
N GLY A 81 -24.02 21.39 38.67
CA GLY A 81 -24.21 19.95 38.93
C GLY A 81 -24.61 19.10 37.72
N GLY A 82 -24.88 19.71 36.55
CA GLY A 82 -25.15 18.97 35.31
C GLY A 82 -26.61 18.53 35.15
N ASP A 83 -26.85 17.62 34.20
CA ASP A 83 -28.18 17.07 33.94
C ASP A 83 -28.63 16.13 35.07
N PHE A 84 -29.86 16.31 35.57
CA PHE A 84 -30.47 15.48 36.61
C PHE A 84 -30.60 14.01 36.24
N THR A 85 -30.48 13.67 34.95
CA THR A 85 -30.49 12.28 34.48
C THR A 85 -29.16 11.53 34.70
N GLN A 86 -28.10 12.23 35.10
CA GLN A 86 -26.79 11.62 35.37
C GLN A 86 -26.52 11.48 36.88
N PRO A 87 -25.97 10.33 37.34
CA PRO A 87 -25.66 10.13 38.75
C PRO A 87 -24.64 11.16 39.24
N SER A 88 -24.99 11.86 40.32
CA SER A 88 -24.19 12.93 40.92
C SER A 88 -22.86 12.40 41.47
N ALA A 89 -21.74 12.96 41.00
CA ALA A 89 -20.39 12.64 41.49
C ALA A 89 -19.99 13.46 42.75
N GLY A 90 -20.96 13.80 43.61
CA GLY A 90 -20.74 14.52 44.86
C GLY A 90 -20.39 16.00 44.71
N ARG A 91 -19.90 16.63 45.79
CA ARG A 91 -19.67 18.08 45.89
C ARG A 91 -18.68 18.65 44.86
N ALA A 92 -17.84 17.81 44.25
CA ALA A 92 -16.85 18.21 43.24
C ALA A 92 -17.48 18.79 41.95
N MET A 93 -18.70 18.36 41.61
CA MET A 93 -19.45 18.83 40.43
C MET A 93 -19.97 20.27 40.57
N PHE A 94 -20.06 20.78 41.80
CA PHE A 94 -20.51 22.14 42.12
C PHE A 94 -19.33 23.12 42.25
N SER A 95 -18.10 22.68 41.95
CA SER A 95 -16.94 23.56 41.94
C SER A 95 -16.94 24.49 40.71
N GLY A 96 -16.36 25.69 40.87
CA GLY A 96 -16.24 26.64 39.76
C GLY A 96 -15.46 26.09 38.56
N SER A 97 -14.48 25.19 38.81
CA SER A 97 -13.73 24.51 37.75
C SER A 97 -14.58 23.50 36.98
N ALA A 98 -15.46 22.73 37.65
CA ALA A 98 -16.39 21.83 37.00
C ALA A 98 -17.43 22.59 36.16
N MET A 99 -17.97 23.69 36.69
CA MET A 99 -18.93 24.54 35.96
C MET A 99 -18.29 25.22 34.74
N SER A 100 -17.06 25.72 34.87
CA SER A 100 -16.28 26.28 33.76
C SER A 100 -16.02 25.24 32.67
N ARG A 101 -15.65 24.01 33.05
CA ARG A 101 -15.43 22.90 32.11
C ARG A 101 -16.72 22.49 31.38
N GLN A 102 -17.85 22.44 32.08
CA GLN A 102 -19.13 22.12 31.45
C GLN A 102 -19.52 23.17 30.41
N ARG A 103 -19.36 24.45 30.76
CA ARG A 103 -19.62 25.57 29.85
C ARG A 103 -18.67 25.57 28.66
N SER A 104 -17.39 25.28 28.87
CA SER A 104 -16.40 25.26 27.79
C SER A 104 -16.67 24.13 26.80
N ILE A 105 -16.97 22.91 27.27
CA ILE A 105 -17.31 21.77 26.38
C ILE A 105 -18.55 22.10 25.54
N PHE A 106 -19.59 22.66 26.17
CA PHE A 106 -20.80 23.06 25.46
C PHE A 106 -20.50 24.13 24.39
N SER A 107 -19.79 25.20 24.77
CA SER A 107 -19.40 26.29 23.87
C SER A 107 -18.54 25.80 22.70
N SER A 108 -17.51 24.99 22.96
CA SER A 108 -16.64 24.43 21.90
C SER A 108 -17.41 23.53 20.94
N SER A 109 -18.44 22.82 21.42
CA SER A 109 -19.30 21.99 20.56
C SER A 109 -20.15 22.81 19.59
N GLN A 110 -20.59 24.00 20.00
CA GLN A 110 -21.30 24.96 19.14
C GLN A 110 -20.34 25.69 18.21
N GLU A 111 -19.15 26.05 18.69
CA GLU A 111 -18.12 26.73 17.89
C GLU A 111 -17.72 25.91 16.64
N THR A 112 -17.67 24.59 16.76
CA THR A 112 -17.40 23.70 15.60
C THR A 112 -18.51 23.77 14.55
N LEU A 113 -19.79 23.81 14.98
CA LEU A 113 -20.92 24.01 14.09
C LEU A 113 -20.85 25.38 13.41
N THR A 114 -20.54 26.42 14.19
CA THR A 114 -20.32 27.78 13.70
C THR A 114 -19.24 27.84 12.65
N THR A 115 -18.11 27.17 12.88
CA THR A 115 -16.99 27.12 11.93
C THR A 115 -17.41 26.46 10.61
N LEU A 116 -18.07 25.30 10.66
CA LEU A 116 -18.55 24.60 9.46
C LEU A 116 -19.52 25.45 8.62
N ALA A 117 -20.44 26.14 9.29
CA ALA A 117 -21.42 26.97 8.60
C ALA A 117 -20.80 28.24 8.02
N TYR A 118 -20.08 29.00 8.85
CA TYR A 118 -19.52 30.29 8.47
C TYR A 118 -18.50 30.17 7.33
N ASP A 119 -17.58 29.21 7.41
CA ASP A 119 -16.52 29.06 6.41
C ASP A 119 -16.99 28.46 5.07
N THR A 120 -18.21 27.92 5.03
CA THR A 120 -18.87 27.48 3.78
C THR A 120 -19.89 28.50 3.25
N GLY A 121 -20.08 29.63 3.96
CA GLY A 121 -21.03 30.69 3.61
C GLY A 121 -22.48 30.36 3.95
N GLY A 122 -22.72 29.42 4.86
CA GLY A 122 -24.02 29.17 5.47
C GLY A 122 -24.15 29.85 6.83
N ARG A 123 -25.09 29.37 7.66
CA ARG A 123 -25.41 29.96 8.97
C ARG A 123 -25.62 28.91 10.05
N THR A 124 -25.32 29.30 11.29
CA THR A 124 -25.57 28.49 12.47
C THR A 124 -26.81 28.96 13.19
N PHE A 125 -27.66 28.00 13.53
CA PHE A 125 -28.88 28.17 14.31
C PHE A 125 -28.68 27.44 15.62
N ALA A 126 -28.32 28.21 16.65
CA ALA A 126 -28.14 27.72 18.02
C ALA A 126 -29.13 28.44 18.94
N ASP A 127 -29.44 27.82 20.08
CA ASP A 127 -30.32 28.40 21.12
C ASP A 127 -31.73 28.76 20.62
N LEU A 128 -32.23 28.01 19.63
CA LEU A 128 -33.52 28.22 18.99
C LEU A 128 -34.45 27.04 19.24
N ASN A 129 -35.71 27.33 19.58
CA ASN A 129 -36.76 26.32 19.70
C ASN A 129 -37.62 26.19 18.42
N ASP A 130 -37.44 27.07 17.44
CA ASP A 130 -38.05 26.95 16.09
C ASP A 130 -37.00 26.54 15.05
N LEU A 131 -36.97 25.25 14.72
CA LEU A 131 -36.07 24.69 13.70
C LEU A 131 -36.46 25.10 12.28
N GLY A 132 -37.70 25.56 12.06
CA GLY A 132 -38.19 26.00 10.75
C GLY A 132 -37.51 27.28 10.25
N VAL A 133 -36.94 28.09 11.15
CA VAL A 133 -36.14 29.27 10.80
C VAL A 133 -34.96 28.88 9.91
N ALA A 134 -34.29 27.77 10.21
CA ALA A 134 -33.14 27.31 9.45
C ALA A 134 -33.51 26.94 8.01
N LEU A 135 -34.64 26.23 7.82
CA LEU A 135 -35.12 25.84 6.49
C LEU A 135 -35.53 27.07 5.66
N ARG A 136 -36.33 27.97 6.23
CA ARG A 136 -36.77 29.20 5.54
C ARG A 136 -35.57 30.06 5.13
N GLN A 137 -34.57 30.19 6.01
CA GLN A 137 -33.37 30.96 5.70
C GLN A 137 -32.53 30.29 4.61
N ALA A 138 -32.30 28.97 4.70
CA ALA A 138 -31.57 28.24 3.67
C ALA A 138 -32.26 28.34 2.30
N GLN A 139 -33.59 28.24 2.26
CA GLN A 139 -34.37 28.44 1.04
C GLN A 139 -34.19 29.87 0.48
N ALA A 140 -34.36 30.89 1.31
CA ALA A 140 -34.23 32.29 0.91
C ALA A 140 -32.82 32.59 0.34
N ASP A 141 -31.77 32.10 1.00
CA ASP A 141 -30.38 32.26 0.56
C ASP A 141 -30.07 31.52 -0.76
N THR A 142 -30.82 30.46 -1.07
CA THR A 142 -30.61 29.63 -2.27
C THR A 142 -31.41 30.15 -3.47
N HIS A 143 -32.51 30.89 -3.25
CA HIS A 143 -33.44 31.25 -4.32
C HIS A 143 -32.90 32.30 -5.30
N ILE A 144 -32.20 33.33 -4.81
CA ILE A 144 -31.60 34.39 -5.64
C ILE A 144 -30.17 34.62 -5.17
N TYR A 145 -29.19 34.30 -6.02
CA TYR A 145 -27.78 34.45 -5.69
C TYR A 145 -26.97 34.86 -6.92
N TYR A 146 -25.80 35.44 -6.66
CA TYR A 146 -24.80 35.77 -7.68
C TYR A 146 -23.58 34.86 -7.49
N VAL A 147 -23.00 34.39 -8.60
CA VAL A 147 -21.73 33.65 -8.59
C VAL A 147 -20.64 34.56 -9.15
N LEU A 148 -19.63 34.83 -8.33
CA LEU A 148 -18.46 35.61 -8.73
C LEU A 148 -17.22 34.71 -8.70
N GLY A 149 -16.57 34.56 -9.85
CA GLY A 149 -15.31 33.86 -9.99
C GLY A 149 -14.16 34.84 -10.08
N TYR A 150 -13.06 34.57 -9.37
CA TYR A 150 -11.82 35.35 -9.49
C TYR A 150 -10.60 34.43 -9.38
N PHE A 151 -9.51 34.81 -10.03
CA PHE A 151 -8.21 34.18 -9.85
C PHE A 151 -7.39 35.01 -8.87
N SER A 152 -6.83 34.38 -7.85
CA SER A 152 -5.95 35.08 -6.93
C SER A 152 -4.61 35.39 -7.61
N SER A 153 -4.17 36.64 -7.57
CA SER A 153 -2.82 37.03 -7.98
C SER A 153 -1.72 36.50 -7.03
N ASN A 154 -2.10 36.02 -5.84
CA ASN A 154 -1.17 35.39 -4.91
C ASN A 154 -1.05 33.89 -5.20
N SER A 155 0.07 33.48 -5.79
CA SER A 155 0.38 32.08 -6.13
C SER A 155 0.95 31.24 -4.98
N LYS A 156 1.18 31.83 -3.79
CA LYS A 156 1.82 31.12 -2.66
C LYS A 156 0.94 29.99 -2.12
N GLN A 157 1.45 28.76 -2.14
CA GLN A 157 0.79 27.59 -1.55
C GLN A 157 1.21 27.36 -0.10
N ASP A 158 0.91 28.33 0.76
CA ASP A 158 1.36 28.35 2.16
C ASP A 158 0.35 27.79 3.16
N GLY A 159 -0.82 27.35 2.71
CA GLY A 159 -1.88 26.88 3.61
C GLY A 159 -2.49 27.98 4.49
N LYS A 160 -2.17 29.26 4.27
CA LYS A 160 -2.68 30.36 5.11
C LYS A 160 -4.09 30.74 4.68
N TYR A 161 -4.87 31.22 5.65
CA TYR A 161 -6.18 31.77 5.39
C TYR A 161 -6.08 33.07 4.58
N ARG A 162 -6.89 33.17 3.54
CA ARG A 162 -7.00 34.33 2.66
C ARG A 162 -8.39 34.89 2.78
N LYS A 163 -8.48 36.09 3.35
CA LYS A 163 -9.75 36.80 3.53
C LYS A 163 -10.29 37.26 2.18
N ILE A 164 -11.59 37.05 1.96
CA ILE A 164 -12.35 37.64 0.87
C ILE A 164 -13.13 38.80 1.45
N ARG A 165 -13.16 39.92 0.73
CA ARG A 165 -14.01 41.07 1.02
C ARG A 165 -14.77 41.41 -0.24
N VAL A 166 -16.08 41.51 -0.14
CA VAL A 166 -16.96 41.93 -1.24
C VAL A 166 -17.58 43.26 -0.85
N GLU A 167 -17.37 44.27 -1.67
CA GLU A 167 -17.97 45.60 -1.51
C GLU A 167 -18.88 45.86 -2.70
N VAL A 168 -20.02 46.49 -2.45
CA VAL A 168 -21.01 46.84 -3.47
C VAL A 168 -21.28 48.33 -3.42
N LEU A 169 -21.50 48.92 -4.60
CA LEU A 169 -21.72 50.37 -4.73
C LEU A 169 -23.10 50.82 -4.22
N ARG A 170 -24.06 49.88 -4.11
CA ARG A 170 -25.43 50.18 -3.70
C ARG A 170 -25.48 50.45 -2.19
N PRO A 171 -25.99 51.60 -1.72
CA PRO A 171 -26.15 51.86 -0.30
C PRO A 171 -27.30 51.04 0.31
N GLY A 172 -27.21 50.75 1.61
CA GLY A 172 -28.28 50.13 2.38
C GLY A 172 -28.48 48.61 2.18
N VAL A 173 -27.57 47.94 1.46
CA VAL A 173 -27.64 46.48 1.28
C VAL A 173 -26.61 45.76 2.14
N LYS A 174 -26.97 44.58 2.62
CA LYS A 174 -26.07 43.66 3.33
C LYS A 174 -25.60 42.58 2.37
N VAL A 175 -24.28 42.46 2.20
CA VAL A 175 -23.68 41.42 1.36
C VAL A 175 -23.32 40.22 2.24
N GLU A 176 -23.91 39.07 1.93
CA GLU A 176 -23.53 37.79 2.53
C GLU A 176 -22.63 37.05 1.55
N HIS A 177 -21.41 36.75 1.97
CA HIS A 177 -20.41 36.08 1.13
C HIS A 177 -19.51 35.21 1.98
N ARG A 178 -18.76 34.30 1.34
CA ARG A 178 -17.75 33.50 2.02
C ARG A 178 -16.66 34.42 2.59
N PRO A 179 -16.27 34.29 3.86
CA PRO A 179 -15.32 35.19 4.51
C PRO A 179 -13.89 35.06 3.98
N GLY A 180 -13.58 33.93 3.33
CA GLY A 180 -12.25 33.62 2.85
C GLY A 180 -12.12 32.15 2.48
N TYR A 181 -10.88 31.72 2.30
CA TYR A 181 -10.52 30.34 1.99
C TYR A 181 -9.08 30.07 2.45
N PHE A 182 -8.76 28.82 2.73
CA PHE A 182 -7.36 28.44 2.94
C PHE A 182 -6.66 28.25 1.58
N ALA A 183 -5.46 28.81 1.45
CA ALA A 183 -4.62 28.53 0.29
C ALA A 183 -4.30 27.03 0.23
N ALA A 184 -4.08 26.49 -0.97
CA ALA A 184 -3.46 25.18 -1.06
C ALA A 184 -2.15 25.18 -0.27
N LYS A 185 -1.83 24.05 0.37
CA LYS A 185 -0.61 23.90 1.16
C LYS A 185 0.34 22.99 0.40
N SER A 186 1.57 23.44 0.17
CA SER A 186 2.61 22.60 -0.43
C SER A 186 2.98 21.44 0.52
N PHE A 187 3.39 20.31 -0.04
CA PHE A 187 3.60 19.07 0.72
C PHE A 187 4.66 19.20 1.83
N ASP A 188 5.74 19.95 1.55
CA ASP A 188 6.83 20.25 2.49
C ASP A 188 6.34 21.01 3.73
N ARG A 189 5.22 21.74 3.62
CA ARG A 189 4.61 22.52 4.71
C ARG A 189 3.50 21.79 5.44
N MET A 190 3.01 20.67 4.92
CA MET A 190 1.96 19.89 5.57
C MET A 190 2.43 19.31 6.90
N SER A 191 1.53 19.25 7.89
CA SER A 191 1.77 18.50 9.13
C SER A 191 1.74 17.00 8.86
N GLN A 192 2.18 16.18 9.81
CA GLN A 192 2.14 14.73 9.63
C GLN A 192 0.69 14.21 9.53
N GLU A 193 -0.23 14.80 10.28
CA GLU A 193 -1.66 14.44 10.28
C GLU A 193 -2.33 14.81 8.94
N GLU A 194 -2.03 15.99 8.40
CA GLU A 194 -2.52 16.41 7.07
C GLU A 194 -1.99 15.48 5.97
N ARG A 195 -0.73 15.06 6.06
CA ARG A 195 -0.14 14.08 5.14
C ARG A 195 -0.84 12.72 5.29
N ASP A 196 -1.07 12.25 6.50
CA ASP A 196 -1.74 10.97 6.74
C ASP A 196 -3.18 10.98 6.21
N LEU A 197 -3.93 12.06 6.40
CA LEU A 197 -5.27 12.24 5.85
C LEU A 197 -5.25 12.26 4.32
N GLN A 198 -4.31 13.00 3.71
CA GLN A 198 -4.15 13.01 2.24
C GLN A 198 -3.87 11.60 1.70
N LEU A 199 -3.06 10.81 2.41
CA LEU A 199 -2.72 9.45 2.01
C LEU A 199 -3.94 8.51 2.07
N GLN A 200 -4.74 8.63 3.14
CA GLN A 200 -6.00 7.89 3.28
C GLN A 200 -6.99 8.25 2.17
N GLN A 201 -7.20 9.55 1.94
CA GLN A 201 -8.07 10.03 0.87
C GLN A 201 -7.61 9.53 -0.51
N ALA A 202 -6.30 9.51 -0.77
CA ALA A 202 -5.76 9.00 -2.04
C ALA A 202 -6.02 7.50 -2.22
N MET A 203 -6.05 6.71 -1.14
CA MET A 203 -6.44 5.29 -1.21
C MET A 203 -7.90 5.11 -1.64
N ASP A 204 -8.78 6.04 -1.30
CA ASP A 204 -10.22 5.97 -1.60
C ASP A 204 -10.60 6.51 -2.98
N VAL A 205 -9.66 7.12 -3.69
CA VAL A 205 -9.88 7.64 -5.05
C VAL A 205 -9.70 6.52 -6.08
N ASP A 206 -10.75 6.15 -6.82
CA ASP A 206 -10.69 5.06 -7.82
C ASP A 206 -9.85 5.36 -9.08
N ARG A 207 -9.37 6.60 -9.25
CA ARG A 207 -8.49 6.96 -10.39
C ARG A 207 -7.02 6.68 -10.07
N PRO A 208 -6.22 6.23 -11.06
CA PRO A 208 -4.80 6.01 -10.84
C PRO A 208 -4.04 7.33 -10.65
N PHE A 209 -3.03 7.30 -9.78
CA PHE A 209 -2.00 8.34 -9.68
C PHE A 209 -0.78 7.90 -10.47
N VAL A 210 -0.24 8.80 -11.30
CA VAL A 210 0.80 8.48 -12.28
C VAL A 210 2.07 9.32 -12.12
N ASP A 211 2.17 10.14 -11.07
CA ASP A 211 3.35 10.98 -10.82
C ASP A 211 4.58 10.13 -10.49
N VAL A 212 4.36 8.96 -9.90
CA VAL A 212 5.37 7.90 -9.67
C VAL A 212 4.95 6.67 -10.46
N PRO A 213 5.48 6.45 -11.67
CA PRO A 213 5.13 5.30 -12.49
C PRO A 213 5.50 3.98 -11.81
N LEU A 214 4.53 3.07 -11.74
CA LEU A 214 4.72 1.75 -11.16
C LEU A 214 3.90 0.67 -11.85
N ILE A 215 4.39 -0.56 -11.74
CA ILE A 215 3.68 -1.77 -12.10
C ILE A 215 3.72 -2.73 -10.92
N MET A 216 2.68 -3.54 -10.78
CA MET A 216 2.56 -4.53 -9.71
C MET A 216 2.12 -5.86 -10.29
N GLN A 217 2.64 -6.93 -9.70
CA GLN A 217 2.15 -8.29 -9.85
C GLN A 217 1.76 -8.81 -8.46
N ALA A 218 0.65 -9.55 -8.40
CA ALA A 218 0.24 -10.26 -7.21
C ALA A 218 0.16 -11.73 -7.57
N ASP A 219 0.70 -12.56 -6.68
CA ASP A 219 0.74 -14.00 -6.82
C ASP A 219 0.04 -14.62 -5.60
N TYR A 220 -0.09 -15.94 -5.56
CA TYR A 220 -0.69 -16.64 -4.42
C TYR A 220 0.06 -17.93 -4.10
N PHE A 221 0.26 -18.18 -2.81
CA PHE A 221 0.89 -19.38 -2.26
C PHE A 221 0.10 -19.83 -1.04
N ARG A 222 -0.20 -21.13 -0.96
CA ARG A 222 -0.91 -21.68 0.19
C ARG A 222 -0.06 -21.46 1.45
N LYS A 223 -0.71 -21.09 2.56
CA LYS A 223 -0.09 -21.05 3.88
C LYS A 223 -0.54 -22.21 4.74
N ASP A 224 -1.85 -22.36 4.86
CA ASP A 224 -2.52 -23.40 5.64
C ASP A 224 -3.87 -23.76 5.00
N SER A 225 -4.73 -24.50 5.71
CA SER A 225 -6.05 -24.94 5.20
C SER A 225 -7.05 -23.79 4.98
N THR A 226 -6.80 -22.61 5.53
CA THR A 226 -7.74 -21.48 5.52
C THR A 226 -7.14 -20.18 4.97
N THR A 227 -5.81 -20.10 4.88
CA THR A 227 -5.07 -18.88 4.56
C THR A 227 -4.13 -19.10 3.38
N THR A 228 -4.08 -18.09 2.51
CA THR A 228 -3.18 -17.98 1.37
C THR A 228 -2.36 -16.72 1.52
N ILE A 229 -1.06 -16.81 1.27
CA ILE A 229 -0.18 -15.65 1.18
C ILE A 229 -0.22 -15.12 -0.23
N VAL A 230 -0.48 -13.82 -0.33
CA VAL A 230 -0.55 -13.08 -1.59
C VAL A 230 0.62 -12.10 -1.61
N PRO A 231 1.82 -12.51 -2.08
CA PRO A 231 2.93 -11.59 -2.22
C PRO A 231 2.63 -10.59 -3.34
N LEU A 232 2.99 -9.33 -3.09
CA LEU A 232 2.93 -8.25 -4.05
C LEU A 232 4.36 -7.88 -4.44
N SER A 233 4.63 -7.97 -5.73
CA SER A 233 5.89 -7.55 -6.35
C SER A 233 5.64 -6.25 -7.10
N ILE A 234 6.36 -5.20 -6.73
CA ILE A 234 6.19 -3.85 -7.27
C ILE A 234 7.50 -3.40 -7.91
N LYS A 235 7.41 -2.83 -9.10
CA LYS A 235 8.53 -2.15 -9.77
C LYS A 235 8.18 -0.68 -9.97
N LEU A 236 9.00 0.19 -9.40
CA LEU A 236 8.90 1.66 -9.51
C LEU A 236 9.96 2.17 -10.48
N ALA A 237 9.65 3.23 -11.23
CA ALA A 237 10.65 3.95 -12.02
C ALA A 237 11.56 4.80 -11.10
N GLY A 238 12.87 4.53 -11.09
CA GLY A 238 13.79 5.15 -10.14
C GLY A 238 14.07 6.63 -10.37
N ASP A 239 13.93 7.11 -11.61
CA ASP A 239 14.05 8.51 -12.03
C ASP A 239 12.91 9.40 -11.50
N SER A 240 11.74 8.82 -11.24
CA SER A 240 10.58 9.53 -10.69
C SER A 240 10.69 9.86 -9.20
N LEU A 241 11.65 9.24 -8.50
CA LEU A 241 11.81 9.38 -7.05
C LEU A 241 12.81 10.47 -6.69
N LYS A 242 12.41 11.40 -5.82
CA LYS A 242 13.31 12.44 -5.35
C LYS A 242 14.29 11.89 -4.31
N LEU A 243 15.57 12.13 -4.56
CA LEU A 243 16.64 11.96 -3.59
C LEU A 243 17.26 13.34 -3.26
N LEU A 244 17.44 13.63 -1.99
CA LEU A 244 18.11 14.84 -1.49
C LEU A 244 19.56 14.52 -1.20
N GLU A 245 20.47 15.37 -1.68
CA GLU A 245 21.88 15.28 -1.34
C GLU A 245 22.11 15.69 0.12
N LYS A 246 22.90 14.90 0.84
CA LYS A 246 23.23 15.13 2.25
C LYS A 246 24.65 14.63 2.55
N GLY A 247 25.61 15.54 2.42
CA GLY A 247 27.03 15.20 2.47
C GLY A 247 27.39 14.28 1.32
N SER A 248 28.05 13.15 1.60
CA SER A 248 28.43 12.16 0.58
C SER A 248 27.32 11.18 0.17
N ASN A 249 26.12 11.29 0.74
CA ASN A 249 25.00 10.38 0.50
C ASN A 249 23.79 11.11 -0.08
N TYR A 250 22.91 10.33 -0.69
CA TYR A 250 21.60 10.72 -1.15
C TYR A 250 20.53 10.07 -0.27
N GLU A 251 19.64 10.88 0.30
CA GLU A 251 18.53 10.42 1.15
C GLU A 251 17.19 10.52 0.40
N GLY A 252 16.39 9.46 0.48
CA GLY A 252 15.03 9.40 -0.04
C GLY A 252 14.06 8.94 1.05
N LYS A 253 12.82 9.41 0.99
CA LYS A 253 11.76 9.02 1.93
C LYS A 253 10.51 8.65 1.15
N PHE A 254 10.03 7.45 1.35
CA PHE A 254 8.88 6.89 0.63
C PHE A 254 7.90 6.28 1.61
N GLU A 255 6.64 6.32 1.24
CA GLU A 255 5.58 5.69 1.98
C GLU A 255 4.75 4.82 1.06
N PHE A 256 4.55 3.58 1.47
CA PHE A 256 3.83 2.57 0.73
C PHE A 256 2.59 2.16 1.50
N VAL A 257 1.47 2.08 0.81
CA VAL A 257 0.21 1.57 1.34
C VAL A 257 -0.36 0.58 0.34
N ALA A 258 -0.66 -0.64 0.79
CA ALA A 258 -1.40 -1.62 0.04
C ALA A 258 -2.71 -1.92 0.77
N ARG A 259 -3.80 -2.12 0.02
CA ARG A 259 -5.11 -2.50 0.54
C ARG A 259 -5.73 -3.63 -0.28
N ALA A 260 -6.26 -4.63 0.41
CA ALA A 260 -7.09 -5.68 -0.17
C ALA A 260 -8.54 -5.45 0.25
N THR A 261 -9.42 -5.24 -0.72
CA THR A 261 -10.86 -5.01 -0.52
C THR A 261 -11.66 -6.11 -1.19
N THR A 262 -12.61 -6.72 -0.50
CA THR A 262 -13.53 -7.69 -1.12
C THR A 262 -14.40 -7.04 -2.20
N THR A 263 -15.00 -7.83 -3.09
CA THR A 263 -15.98 -7.33 -4.08
C THR A 263 -17.17 -6.58 -3.46
N ARG A 264 -17.47 -6.80 -2.16
CA ARG A 264 -18.51 -6.09 -1.39
C ARG A 264 -18.03 -4.77 -0.75
N GLY A 265 -16.83 -4.30 -1.09
CA GLY A 265 -16.27 -3.05 -0.54
C GLY A 265 -15.69 -3.16 0.87
N LYS A 266 -15.77 -4.34 1.53
CA LYS A 266 -15.16 -4.55 2.84
C LYS A 266 -13.64 -4.64 2.73
N ILE A 267 -12.93 -3.82 3.49
CA ILE A 267 -11.46 -3.88 3.63
C ILE A 267 -11.10 -5.15 4.41
N SER A 268 -10.32 -6.03 3.82
CA SER A 268 -9.87 -7.29 4.43
C SER A 268 -8.48 -7.19 5.03
N SER A 269 -7.58 -6.44 4.38
CA SER A 269 -6.22 -6.24 4.89
C SER A 269 -5.63 -4.93 4.38
N VAL A 270 -4.75 -4.33 5.18
CA VAL A 270 -3.99 -3.12 4.84
C VAL A 270 -2.55 -3.32 5.28
N ALA A 271 -1.61 -3.01 4.40
CA ALA A 271 -0.18 -3.00 4.70
C ALA A 271 0.34 -1.57 4.51
N ARG A 272 1.08 -1.04 5.49
CA ARG A 272 1.68 0.30 5.43
C ARG A 272 3.15 0.24 5.83
N ASP A 273 3.99 0.90 5.06
CA ASP A 273 5.43 0.95 5.29
C ASP A 273 6.01 2.31 4.96
N ALA A 274 6.90 2.77 5.83
CA ALA A 274 7.64 4.00 5.67
C ALA A 274 9.11 3.62 5.47
N VAL A 275 9.61 3.90 4.27
CA VAL A 275 10.94 3.50 3.82
C VAL A 275 11.81 4.73 3.68
N GLN A 276 12.92 4.74 4.39
CA GLN A 276 13.98 5.73 4.24
C GLN A 276 15.18 5.07 3.60
N VAL A 277 15.72 5.68 2.56
CA VAL A 277 16.93 5.18 1.88
C VAL A 277 18.05 6.20 2.06
N ARG A 278 19.26 5.71 2.28
CA ARG A 278 20.49 6.51 2.34
C ARG A 278 21.55 5.83 1.50
N LEU A 279 21.80 6.37 0.32
CA LEU A 279 22.61 5.73 -0.72
C LEU A 279 23.89 6.52 -0.98
N PRO A 280 25.04 5.87 -1.15
CA PRO A 280 26.21 6.49 -1.77
C PRO A 280 25.93 6.95 -3.20
N ALA A 281 26.72 7.89 -3.72
CA ALA A 281 26.50 8.51 -5.03
C ALA A 281 26.43 7.51 -6.19
N ASP A 282 27.31 6.51 -6.24
CA ASP A 282 27.34 5.49 -7.30
C ASP A 282 26.06 4.63 -7.31
N ARG A 283 25.49 4.36 -6.14
CA ARG A 283 24.23 3.62 -5.97
C ARG A 283 23.02 4.48 -6.31
N ALA A 284 23.05 5.76 -5.95
CA ALA A 284 21.99 6.71 -6.30
C ALA A 284 21.84 6.86 -7.82
N GLU A 285 22.95 6.95 -8.56
CA GLU A 285 22.93 7.02 -10.03
C GLU A 285 22.39 5.74 -10.66
N LYS A 286 22.82 4.56 -10.18
CA LYS A 286 22.27 3.28 -10.63
C LYS A 286 20.76 3.19 -10.40
N LEU A 287 20.28 3.66 -9.25
CA LEU A 287 18.86 3.70 -8.92
C LEU A 287 18.08 4.60 -9.89
N ARG A 288 18.59 5.81 -10.18
CA ARG A 288 17.96 6.74 -11.13
C ARG A 288 17.83 6.15 -12.54
N SER A 289 18.87 5.44 -13.00
CA SER A 289 18.86 4.80 -14.33
C SER A 289 18.04 3.50 -14.40
N GLY A 290 17.58 2.99 -13.26
CA GLY A 290 16.98 1.66 -13.14
C GLY A 290 15.56 1.67 -12.58
N GLY A 291 15.06 0.47 -12.30
CA GLY A 291 13.82 0.28 -11.55
C GLY A 291 14.11 -0.10 -10.11
N ILE A 292 13.29 0.36 -9.17
CA ILE A 292 13.32 -0.11 -7.79
C ILE A 292 12.33 -1.25 -7.66
N PHE A 293 12.82 -2.37 -7.12
CA PHE A 293 11.97 -3.48 -6.76
C PHE A 293 11.58 -3.37 -5.29
N TYR A 294 10.28 -3.42 -5.03
CA TYR A 294 9.69 -3.41 -3.70
C TYR A 294 8.74 -4.59 -3.57
N SER A 295 8.75 -5.26 -2.41
CA SER A 295 7.86 -6.39 -2.15
C SER A 295 7.14 -6.23 -0.83
N THR A 296 5.87 -6.59 -0.83
CA THR A 296 4.98 -6.68 0.34
C THR A 296 4.06 -7.90 0.15
N GLY A 297 3.04 -8.06 0.98
CA GLY A 297 2.06 -9.12 0.80
C GLY A 297 0.92 -9.06 1.81
N PHE A 298 -0.04 -9.94 1.59
CA PHE A 298 -1.18 -10.15 2.48
C PHE A 298 -1.33 -11.61 2.85
N GLU A 299 -1.98 -11.87 3.97
CA GLU A 299 -2.59 -13.17 4.28
C GLU A 299 -4.09 -13.02 4.05
N LEU A 300 -4.60 -13.69 3.02
CA LEU A 300 -5.99 -13.62 2.58
C LEU A 300 -6.62 -15.01 2.61
N ARG A 301 -7.93 -15.05 2.87
CA ARG A 301 -8.72 -16.27 2.70
C ARG A 301 -9.08 -16.44 1.21
N PRO A 302 -9.50 -17.63 0.79
CA PRO A 302 -10.07 -17.82 -0.54
C PRO A 302 -11.22 -16.84 -0.83
N GLY A 303 -11.24 -16.27 -2.02
CA GLY A 303 -12.24 -15.29 -2.46
C GLY A 303 -11.70 -14.23 -3.42
N ASP A 304 -12.59 -13.35 -3.86
CA ASP A 304 -12.27 -12.29 -4.82
C ASP A 304 -11.99 -10.96 -4.13
N TYR A 305 -10.88 -10.34 -4.51
CA TYR A 305 -10.39 -9.09 -3.95
C TYR A 305 -9.98 -8.10 -5.04
N LYS A 306 -10.18 -6.81 -4.77
CA LYS A 306 -9.52 -5.69 -5.44
C LYS A 306 -8.30 -5.31 -4.61
N LEU A 307 -7.12 -5.46 -5.19
CA LEU A 307 -5.86 -5.01 -4.61
C LEU A 307 -5.57 -3.59 -5.10
N LYS A 308 -5.24 -2.69 -4.18
CA LYS A 308 -4.75 -1.35 -4.48
C LYS A 308 -3.42 -1.13 -3.80
N PHE A 309 -2.42 -0.72 -4.57
CA PHE A 309 -1.14 -0.27 -4.08
C PHE A 309 -0.98 1.22 -4.35
N LEU A 310 -0.40 1.92 -3.39
CA LEU A 310 -0.09 3.33 -3.46
C LEU A 310 1.31 3.58 -2.90
N VAL A 311 2.07 4.39 -3.62
CA VAL A 311 3.35 4.95 -3.19
C VAL A 311 3.22 6.46 -3.10
N ARG A 312 3.84 7.03 -2.08
CA ARG A 312 4.08 8.47 -1.96
C ARG A 312 5.57 8.74 -1.82
N ASP A 313 6.08 9.64 -2.65
CA ASP A 313 7.35 10.32 -2.38
C ASP A 313 7.13 11.33 -1.24
N ASN A 314 7.71 11.04 -0.07
CA ASN A 314 7.53 11.83 1.14
C ASN A 314 8.47 13.05 1.21
N ILE A 315 9.13 13.40 0.10
CA ILE A 315 9.82 14.68 -0.12
C ILE A 315 8.96 15.60 -0.98
N THR A 316 8.39 15.08 -2.07
CA THR A 316 7.65 15.91 -3.05
C THR A 316 6.13 15.86 -2.90
N GLY A 317 5.59 14.83 -2.25
CA GLY A 317 4.15 14.56 -2.16
C GLY A 317 3.56 13.88 -3.39
N LYS A 318 4.38 13.57 -4.41
CA LYS A 318 3.94 12.88 -5.62
C LYS A 318 3.44 11.48 -5.29
N LEU A 319 2.40 11.06 -6.00
CA LEU A 319 1.73 9.79 -5.79
C LEU A 319 1.82 8.89 -7.02
N GLY A 320 1.99 7.60 -6.76
CA GLY A 320 1.78 6.54 -7.73
C GLY A 320 0.77 5.55 -7.19
N SER A 321 -0.12 5.05 -8.03
CA SER A 321 -1.00 3.95 -7.63
C SER A 321 -1.23 2.94 -8.74
N PHE A 322 -1.54 1.71 -8.33
CA PHE A 322 -1.88 0.62 -9.21
C PHE A 322 -2.95 -0.25 -8.57
N GLU A 323 -3.91 -0.68 -9.37
CA GLU A 323 -5.03 -1.50 -8.92
C GLU A 323 -5.17 -2.72 -9.82
N GLN A 324 -5.44 -3.88 -9.22
CA GLN A 324 -5.79 -5.09 -9.97
C GLN A 324 -6.74 -5.99 -9.16
N PRO A 325 -7.66 -6.70 -9.83
CA PRO A 325 -8.39 -7.78 -9.19
C PRO A 325 -7.48 -8.98 -8.94
N ILE A 326 -7.80 -9.79 -7.93
CA ILE A 326 -7.22 -11.12 -7.71
C ILE A 326 -8.31 -12.07 -7.19
N SER A 327 -8.34 -13.29 -7.73
CA SER A 327 -9.15 -14.39 -7.20
C SER A 327 -8.22 -15.33 -6.45
N VAL A 328 -8.33 -15.36 -5.13
CA VAL A 328 -7.54 -16.23 -4.27
C VAL A 328 -8.22 -17.60 -4.22
N PRO A 329 -7.58 -18.68 -4.70
CA PRO A 329 -8.23 -19.99 -4.78
C PRO A 329 -8.34 -20.66 -3.41
N ALA A 330 -9.31 -21.55 -3.27
CA ALA A 330 -9.32 -22.55 -2.21
C ALA A 330 -8.52 -23.78 -2.69
N PHE A 331 -7.47 -24.14 -1.95
CA PHE A 331 -6.63 -25.29 -2.29
C PHE A 331 -7.28 -26.59 -1.82
N ASP A 332 -7.67 -27.46 -2.76
CA ASP A 332 -8.13 -28.82 -2.47
C ASP A 332 -6.95 -29.79 -2.51
N LEU A 333 -6.42 -30.14 -1.34
CA LEU A 333 -5.26 -31.04 -1.20
C LEU A 333 -5.56 -32.50 -1.57
N LYS A 334 -6.80 -32.86 -1.90
CA LYS A 334 -7.13 -34.18 -2.45
C LYS A 334 -6.74 -34.30 -3.92
N LYS A 335 -6.38 -33.19 -4.56
CA LYS A 335 -5.96 -33.11 -5.96
C LYS A 335 -4.61 -32.40 -6.03
N LEU A 336 -3.85 -32.75 -7.05
CA LEU A 336 -2.66 -32.00 -7.41
C LEU A 336 -3.07 -30.54 -7.70
N THR A 337 -2.43 -29.56 -7.09
CA THR A 337 -2.70 -28.13 -7.35
C THR A 337 -1.41 -27.33 -7.23
N LEU A 338 -1.35 -26.17 -7.90
CA LEU A 338 -0.16 -25.33 -7.92
C LEU A 338 -0.42 -23.94 -7.33
N SER A 339 0.63 -23.33 -6.78
CA SER A 339 0.68 -21.88 -6.55
C SER A 339 0.68 -21.11 -7.88
N SER A 340 0.75 -19.77 -7.81
CA SER A 340 1.15 -19.00 -8.99
C SER A 340 2.53 -19.42 -9.49
N ILE A 341 2.74 -19.35 -10.80
CA ILE A 341 4.03 -19.61 -11.45
C ILE A 341 4.78 -18.30 -11.59
N ILE A 342 5.90 -18.21 -10.89
CA ILE A 342 6.76 -17.04 -10.86
C ILE A 342 7.84 -17.17 -11.93
N LEU A 343 7.94 -16.17 -12.80
CA LEU A 343 9.03 -16.05 -13.76
C LEU A 343 9.98 -14.94 -13.30
N GLY A 344 11.12 -15.32 -12.74
CA GLY A 344 12.15 -14.39 -12.28
C GLY A 344 13.29 -14.25 -13.29
N ASN A 345 13.92 -13.08 -13.32
CA ASN A 345 15.14 -12.83 -14.11
C ASN A 345 16.41 -12.67 -13.26
N GLN A 346 16.24 -12.65 -11.93
CA GLN A 346 17.32 -12.43 -10.97
C GLN A 346 17.04 -13.20 -9.68
N LEU A 347 18.13 -13.67 -9.06
CA LEU A 347 18.15 -14.18 -7.69
C LEU A 347 18.96 -13.18 -6.85
N THR A 348 18.39 -12.74 -5.74
CA THR A 348 19.04 -11.79 -4.82
C THR A 348 19.35 -12.46 -3.50
N SER A 349 20.49 -12.14 -2.88
CA SER A 349 20.80 -12.67 -1.54
C SER A 349 19.86 -12.04 -0.50
N THR A 350 19.27 -12.85 0.38
CA THR A 350 18.48 -12.35 1.52
C THR A 350 19.35 -11.61 2.54
N ARG A 351 20.67 -11.82 2.50
CA ARG A 351 21.67 -11.12 3.33
C ARG A 351 22.32 -9.91 2.64
N SER A 352 21.66 -9.32 1.64
CA SER A 352 22.27 -8.25 0.84
C SER A 352 22.67 -7.00 1.65
N ASP A 353 23.79 -6.37 1.27
CA ASP A 353 24.27 -5.07 1.78
C ASP A 353 23.25 -3.95 1.55
N ALA A 354 22.29 -4.12 0.64
CA ALA A 354 21.22 -3.16 0.40
C ALA A 354 20.37 -2.90 1.65
N SER A 355 20.28 -3.88 2.57
CA SER A 355 19.61 -3.71 3.87
C SER A 355 20.28 -2.65 4.76
N SER A 356 21.59 -2.42 4.59
CA SER A 356 22.32 -1.39 5.36
C SER A 356 21.97 0.05 4.93
N TYR A 357 21.49 0.23 3.70
CA TYR A 357 21.12 1.53 3.13
C TYR A 357 19.63 1.84 3.22
N VAL A 358 18.81 0.88 3.66
CA VAL A 358 17.33 0.99 3.67
C VAL A 358 16.82 0.78 5.09
N THR A 359 16.25 1.84 5.67
CA THR A 359 15.59 1.78 6.98
C THR A 359 14.08 1.73 6.78
N ARG A 360 13.42 0.71 7.34
CA ARG A 360 11.95 0.59 7.35
C ARG A 360 11.40 0.86 8.74
N GLN A 361 10.40 1.74 8.83
CA GLN A 361 9.82 2.21 10.10
C GLN A 361 8.32 1.92 10.24
N GLY A 362 7.64 1.44 9.19
CA GLY A 362 6.20 1.21 9.24
C GLY A 362 5.78 -0.12 9.87
N ALA A 363 4.48 -0.29 10.11
CA ALA A 363 3.89 -1.51 10.67
C ALA A 363 4.19 -2.77 9.85
N MET A 364 4.58 -2.64 8.57
CA MET A 364 5.07 -3.76 7.78
C MET A 364 6.41 -4.35 8.26
N ARG A 365 7.14 -3.68 9.18
CA ARG A 365 8.15 -4.37 10.01
C ARG A 365 7.54 -5.62 10.62
N ARG A 366 6.28 -5.59 11.05
CA ARG A 366 5.57 -6.76 11.57
C ARG A 366 5.24 -7.81 10.50
N PHE A 367 5.00 -7.50 9.22
CA PHE A 367 4.79 -8.58 8.23
C PHE A 367 6.11 -9.30 7.88
N GLN A 368 7.24 -8.59 7.93
CA GLN A 368 8.58 -9.17 7.73
C GLN A 368 9.19 -9.74 9.03
N GLN A 369 8.75 -9.30 10.22
CA GLN A 369 9.26 -9.74 11.54
C GLN A 369 8.31 -10.65 12.32
N ILE A 370 6.99 -10.70 12.03
CA ILE A 370 6.06 -11.65 12.68
C ILE A 370 6.26 -13.06 12.13
N ASN A 371 6.82 -13.23 10.92
CA ASN A 371 7.28 -14.52 10.42
C ASN A 371 8.64 -14.37 9.71
N PRO A 372 9.77 -14.40 10.43
CA PRO A 372 11.06 -14.66 9.81
C PRO A 372 11.07 -16.11 9.29
N GLY A 373 10.49 -16.35 8.11
CA GLY A 373 10.41 -17.70 7.54
C GLY A 373 9.36 -17.96 6.44
N TYR A 374 8.44 -17.03 6.14
CA TYR A 374 7.33 -17.30 5.21
C TYR A 374 7.20 -16.27 4.07
N ASP A 375 8.31 -15.80 3.50
CA ASP A 375 8.27 -15.24 2.15
C ASP A 375 8.35 -16.40 1.16
N PRO A 376 7.27 -16.76 0.45
CA PRO A 376 7.30 -17.92 -0.44
C PRO A 376 8.30 -17.74 -1.59
N LEU A 377 8.75 -16.51 -1.88
CA LEU A 377 9.75 -16.23 -2.91
C LEU A 377 11.19 -16.40 -2.40
N VAL A 378 11.39 -16.72 -1.12
CA VAL A 378 12.71 -16.99 -0.54
C VAL A 378 13.03 -18.48 -0.63
N LEU A 379 14.18 -18.76 -1.22
CA LEU A 379 14.76 -20.07 -1.46
C LEU A 379 16.11 -20.16 -0.74
N GLY A 380 16.12 -20.76 0.45
CA GLY A 380 17.32 -20.81 1.30
C GLY A 380 17.81 -19.39 1.65
N ASN A 381 18.97 -19.00 1.11
CA ASN A 381 19.54 -17.66 1.29
C ASN A 381 19.35 -16.72 0.09
N GLN A 382 18.58 -17.14 -0.91
CA GLN A 382 18.27 -16.35 -2.10
C GLN A 382 16.78 -16.03 -2.15
N LYS A 383 16.43 -14.95 -2.83
CA LYS A 383 15.07 -14.55 -3.12
C LYS A 383 14.93 -14.40 -4.62
N ILE A 384 13.93 -15.06 -5.21
CA ILE A 384 13.57 -14.84 -6.60
C ILE A 384 12.95 -13.44 -6.75
N VAL A 385 13.41 -12.70 -7.76
CA VAL A 385 12.83 -11.41 -8.13
C VAL A 385 11.98 -11.62 -9.37
N PRO A 386 10.63 -11.56 -9.25
CA PRO A 386 9.73 -11.69 -10.39
C PRO A 386 10.00 -10.64 -11.46
N SER A 387 10.00 -11.06 -12.72
CA SER A 387 10.00 -10.16 -13.87
C SER A 387 8.56 -9.75 -14.15
N ILE A 388 8.13 -8.62 -13.57
CA ILE A 388 6.75 -8.12 -13.74
C ILE A 388 6.48 -7.89 -15.24
N GLY A 389 5.41 -8.52 -15.75
CA GLY A 389 5.06 -8.53 -17.17
C GLY A 389 5.76 -9.62 -18.00
N ASN A 390 6.55 -10.49 -17.35
CA ASN A 390 7.25 -11.62 -17.96
C ASN A 390 8.12 -11.23 -19.16
N ILE A 391 8.84 -10.10 -19.05
CA ILE A 391 9.72 -9.58 -20.09
C ILE A 391 11.16 -9.98 -19.79
N PHE A 392 11.84 -10.55 -20.78
CA PHE A 392 13.21 -11.05 -20.66
C PHE A 392 14.04 -10.63 -21.88
N ALA A 393 15.34 -10.44 -21.68
CA ALA A 393 16.27 -10.29 -22.78
C ALA A 393 16.67 -11.68 -23.31
N ALA A 394 16.90 -11.81 -24.62
CA ALA A 394 17.29 -13.09 -25.26
C ALA A 394 18.54 -13.77 -24.67
N ARG A 395 19.39 -13.03 -23.96
CA ARG A 395 20.60 -13.55 -23.28
C ARG A 395 20.39 -13.98 -21.84
N GLN A 396 19.18 -13.85 -21.29
CA GLN A 396 18.89 -14.13 -19.90
C GLN A 396 18.48 -15.59 -19.68
N THR A 397 18.64 -16.03 -18.43
CA THR A 397 18.01 -17.24 -17.91
C THR A 397 16.72 -16.85 -17.21
N VAL A 398 15.63 -17.55 -17.52
CA VAL A 398 14.38 -17.44 -16.79
C VAL A 398 14.42 -18.43 -15.62
N TYR A 399 14.16 -17.94 -14.42
CA TYR A 399 13.94 -18.78 -13.25
C TYR A 399 12.44 -19.00 -13.11
N VAL A 400 11.99 -20.24 -13.29
CA VAL A 400 10.60 -20.64 -13.13
C VAL A 400 10.45 -21.22 -11.74
N TYR A 401 9.55 -20.67 -10.93
CA TYR A 401 9.37 -21.07 -9.54
C TYR A 401 7.91 -21.16 -9.14
N PHE A 402 7.52 -22.25 -8.48
CA PHE A 402 6.16 -22.48 -7.97
C PHE A 402 6.18 -23.57 -6.90
N HIS A 403 5.07 -23.73 -6.18
CA HIS A 403 4.84 -24.82 -5.24
C HIS A 403 3.77 -25.76 -5.79
N VAL A 404 3.95 -27.05 -5.56
CA VAL A 404 2.97 -28.10 -5.82
C VAL A 404 2.39 -28.57 -4.49
N TYR A 405 1.08 -28.76 -4.43
CA TYR A 405 0.33 -29.20 -3.26
C TYR A 405 -0.54 -30.42 -3.61
N GLY A 406 -0.85 -31.23 -2.60
CA GLY A 406 -1.69 -32.43 -2.78
C GLY A 406 -1.02 -33.54 -3.59
N ALA A 407 0.32 -33.59 -3.57
CA ALA A 407 1.10 -34.69 -4.14
C ALA A 407 0.88 -35.97 -3.32
N SER A 408 0.80 -37.11 -4.00
CA SER A 408 0.65 -38.41 -3.34
C SER A 408 1.98 -38.85 -2.70
N GLU A 409 1.89 -39.50 -1.55
CA GLU A 409 3.05 -40.07 -0.85
C GLU A 409 3.31 -41.49 -1.34
N ASP A 410 4.56 -41.77 -1.68
CA ASP A 410 5.04 -43.14 -1.88
C ASP A 410 4.87 -43.95 -0.58
N PRO A 411 4.25 -45.14 -0.61
CA PRO A 411 3.96 -45.92 0.59
C PRO A 411 5.20 -46.34 1.41
N GLU A 412 6.35 -46.50 0.77
CA GLU A 412 7.59 -46.94 1.44
C GLU A 412 8.34 -45.74 2.04
N THR A 413 8.46 -44.65 1.27
CA THR A 413 9.30 -43.50 1.63
C THR A 413 8.55 -42.36 2.31
N GLN A 414 7.20 -42.35 2.26
CA GLN A 414 6.34 -41.26 2.74
C GLN A 414 6.70 -39.88 2.15
N LYS A 415 7.24 -39.90 0.93
CA LYS A 415 7.72 -38.73 0.20
C LYS A 415 6.96 -38.60 -1.13
N PRO A 416 6.86 -37.39 -1.68
CA PRO A 416 6.25 -37.19 -2.99
C PRO A 416 7.21 -37.63 -4.09
N CYS A 417 6.71 -37.86 -5.30
CA CYS A 417 7.52 -37.97 -6.51
C CYS A 417 6.89 -37.12 -7.61
N ILE A 418 7.37 -35.89 -7.76
CA ILE A 418 6.87 -34.95 -8.76
C ILE A 418 7.85 -34.86 -9.91
N GLU A 419 7.41 -35.14 -11.13
CA GLU A 419 8.12 -34.82 -12.37
C GLU A 419 7.64 -33.46 -12.88
N ALA A 420 8.57 -32.57 -13.24
CA ALA A 420 8.24 -31.30 -13.87
C ALA A 420 9.18 -30.97 -15.03
N ASP A 421 8.61 -30.48 -16.12
CA ASP A 421 9.32 -30.03 -17.31
C ASP A 421 8.68 -28.75 -17.88
N LEU A 422 9.45 -28.08 -18.73
CA LEU A 422 9.09 -26.80 -19.34
C LEU A 422 9.14 -26.92 -20.85
N ALA A 423 8.10 -26.43 -21.53
CA ALA A 423 8.10 -26.25 -22.97
C ALA A 423 7.87 -24.78 -23.33
N LEU A 424 8.72 -24.22 -24.18
CA LEU A 424 8.56 -22.87 -24.72
C LEU A 424 7.92 -22.94 -26.11
N ILE A 425 6.75 -22.34 -26.27
CA ILE A 425 5.92 -22.44 -27.47
C ILE A 425 5.88 -21.07 -28.16
N ARG A 426 6.04 -21.06 -29.49
CA ARG A 426 5.82 -19.88 -30.34
C ARG A 426 5.04 -20.29 -31.58
N ASN A 427 3.98 -19.55 -31.91
CA ASN A 427 3.12 -19.83 -33.08
C ASN A 427 2.64 -21.30 -33.10
N ASN A 428 2.19 -21.82 -31.94
CA ASN A 428 1.79 -23.22 -31.72
C ASN A 428 2.86 -24.29 -32.00
N LYS A 429 4.13 -23.91 -32.14
CA LYS A 429 5.26 -24.84 -32.25
C LYS A 429 6.10 -24.81 -30.99
N ARG A 430 6.48 -25.98 -30.46
CA ARG A 430 7.46 -26.10 -29.39
C ARG A 430 8.83 -25.71 -29.96
N ILE A 431 9.46 -24.73 -29.35
CA ILE A 431 10.77 -24.20 -29.75
C ILE A 431 11.87 -24.74 -28.87
N LEU A 432 11.57 -24.97 -27.59
CA LEU A 432 12.49 -25.45 -26.59
C LEU A 432 11.73 -26.30 -25.58
N GLU A 433 12.36 -27.37 -25.10
CA GLU A 433 11.83 -28.25 -24.06
C GLU A 433 12.96 -28.58 -23.08
N SER A 434 12.68 -28.51 -21.78
CA SER A 434 13.65 -28.89 -20.76
C SER A 434 13.65 -30.41 -20.57
N GLN A 435 14.75 -30.94 -20.04
CA GLN A 435 14.72 -32.30 -19.50
C GLN A 435 13.77 -32.35 -18.29
N PRO A 436 13.00 -33.44 -18.10
CA PRO A 436 12.22 -33.65 -16.90
C PRO A 436 13.09 -33.61 -15.65
N GLN A 437 12.59 -32.97 -14.59
CA GLN A 437 13.23 -32.93 -13.28
C GLN A 437 12.34 -33.56 -12.23
N TYR A 438 12.93 -34.37 -11.34
CA TYR A 438 12.21 -35.13 -10.33
C TYR A 438 12.42 -34.54 -8.94
N PHE A 439 11.33 -34.20 -8.25
CA PHE A 439 11.32 -33.62 -6.92
C PHE A 439 10.75 -34.64 -5.93
N GLN A 440 11.64 -35.22 -5.13
CA GLN A 440 11.36 -36.36 -4.25
C GLN A 440 11.41 -36.02 -2.75
N GLU A 441 11.43 -34.73 -2.41
CA GLU A 441 11.46 -34.26 -1.03
C GLU A 441 10.52 -33.07 -0.87
N TRP A 442 9.86 -32.98 0.28
CA TRP A 442 8.96 -31.88 0.61
C TRP A 442 9.68 -30.52 0.65
N ASN A 443 10.91 -30.45 1.17
CA ASN A 443 11.53 -29.15 1.50
C ASN A 443 12.83 -28.85 0.77
N ARG A 444 13.04 -29.50 -0.38
CA ARG A 444 14.30 -29.40 -1.13
C ARG A 444 14.07 -28.88 -2.53
N VAL A 445 14.71 -27.76 -2.82
CA VAL A 445 14.75 -27.22 -4.18
C VAL A 445 15.94 -27.86 -4.89
N GLN A 446 15.66 -28.73 -5.85
CA GLN A 446 16.67 -29.20 -6.79
C GLN A 446 16.86 -28.13 -7.87
N ALA A 447 17.89 -27.29 -7.72
CA ALA A 447 18.29 -26.37 -8.78
C ALA A 447 19.19 -27.10 -9.78
N ALA A 448 18.88 -27.03 -11.08
CA ALA A 448 19.84 -27.38 -12.12
C ALA A 448 21.13 -26.56 -11.95
N PRO A 449 22.33 -27.12 -12.17
CA PRO A 449 23.59 -26.44 -11.93
C PRO A 449 23.71 -25.12 -12.71
N PHE A 450 24.09 -24.05 -12.03
CA PHE A 450 24.37 -22.74 -12.61
C PHE A 450 25.57 -22.81 -13.58
N PRO A 451 25.41 -22.52 -14.88
CA PRO A 451 26.55 -22.33 -15.76
C PRO A 451 27.10 -20.91 -15.57
N GLY A 452 28.32 -20.79 -15.04
CA GLY A 452 29.15 -19.59 -15.18
C GLY A 452 29.11 -18.58 -14.03
N ALA A 453 29.62 -18.95 -12.85
CA ALA A 453 30.23 -17.99 -11.93
C ALA A 453 31.75 -17.96 -12.18
N GLY A 454 32.16 -17.44 -13.34
CA GLY A 454 33.57 -17.15 -13.61
C GLY A 454 34.04 -16.03 -12.68
N ARG A 455 34.97 -16.35 -11.77
CA ARG A 455 35.76 -15.32 -11.06
C ARG A 455 36.66 -14.62 -12.09
N GLY A 456 36.23 -13.47 -12.58
CA GLY A 456 37.06 -12.54 -13.34
C GLY A 456 37.66 -11.48 -12.41
N GLY A 457 38.97 -11.53 -12.20
CA GLY A 457 39.78 -10.42 -11.69
C GLY A 457 41.14 -10.46 -12.39
N PRO A 458 41.65 -9.35 -12.96
CA PRO A 458 42.93 -9.34 -13.66
C PRO A 458 44.09 -9.43 -12.67
N GLY A 459 45.17 -10.09 -13.11
CA GLY A 459 46.24 -10.62 -12.27
C GLY A 459 47.09 -9.61 -11.51
N MET A 460 47.62 -10.07 -10.39
CA MET A 460 48.86 -9.58 -9.77
C MET A 460 49.92 -10.69 -9.89
N PRO A 461 51.20 -10.35 -10.13
CA PRO A 461 52.28 -11.34 -10.19
C PRO A 461 52.64 -11.85 -8.78
N PRO A 462 53.15 -13.09 -8.65
CA PRO A 462 53.38 -13.69 -7.34
C PRO A 462 54.67 -13.17 -6.69
N MET A 463 54.60 -12.83 -5.40
CA MET A 463 55.76 -12.70 -4.52
C MET A 463 56.19 -14.08 -3.98
N PRO A 464 57.49 -14.29 -3.68
CA PRO A 464 58.04 -15.61 -3.41
C PRO A 464 57.70 -16.12 -1.99
N LYS A 465 57.51 -17.43 -1.86
CA LYS A 465 57.35 -18.12 -0.56
C LYS A 465 58.71 -18.36 0.11
N PRO A 466 58.82 -18.31 1.45
CA PRO A 466 59.96 -18.84 2.15
C PRO A 466 59.91 -20.38 2.20
N GLU A 467 61.10 -20.95 2.10
CA GLU A 467 61.46 -22.36 2.11
C GLU A 467 61.28 -23.01 3.49
N GLY A 468 61.13 -24.35 3.49
CA GLY A 468 61.58 -25.19 4.61
C GLY A 468 60.52 -25.99 5.36
N MET A 469 60.16 -27.18 4.86
CA MET A 469 60.37 -28.49 5.50
C MET A 469 59.56 -29.55 4.73
N GLY A 470 60.25 -30.61 4.27
CA GLY A 470 59.73 -31.65 3.38
C GLY A 470 58.96 -32.80 4.06
N PRO A 471 59.11 -34.04 3.57
CA PRO A 471 58.19 -34.62 2.60
C PRO A 471 57.56 -35.92 3.10
N ARG A 472 56.41 -36.35 2.55
CA ARG A 472 56.07 -37.77 2.36
C ARG A 472 54.73 -37.99 1.61
N GLY A 473 54.84 -38.76 0.51
CA GLY A 473 53.82 -39.63 -0.11
C GLY A 473 52.57 -38.94 -0.67
N GLY A 474 52.23 -38.98 -1.96
CA GLY A 474 52.38 -40.07 -2.92
C GLY A 474 50.99 -40.65 -3.21
N GLY A 475 50.52 -40.52 -4.46
CA GLY A 475 49.31 -41.16 -4.97
C GLY A 475 48.18 -40.18 -5.27
N GLY A 476 47.96 -39.90 -6.56
CA GLY A 476 46.93 -38.98 -7.02
C GLY A 476 45.52 -39.56 -6.96
N ASP A 477 44.53 -38.67 -7.08
CA ASP A 477 43.29 -39.01 -7.74
C ASP A 477 42.79 -37.81 -8.56
N PHE A 478 42.39 -38.12 -9.79
CA PHE A 478 41.96 -37.16 -10.79
C PHE A 478 40.57 -36.59 -10.44
N GLY A 479 40.28 -35.40 -10.95
CA GLY A 479 39.13 -34.59 -10.58
C GLY A 479 37.77 -35.30 -10.62
N GLY A 480 37.13 -35.38 -9.46
CA GLY A 480 35.68 -35.53 -9.35
C GLY A 480 35.00 -34.16 -9.48
N MET A 481 34.09 -34.03 -10.45
CA MET A 481 33.12 -32.94 -10.48
C MET A 481 32.41 -32.86 -9.13
N ARG A 482 32.57 -31.75 -8.40
CA ARG A 482 31.78 -31.49 -7.19
C ARG A 482 30.31 -31.34 -7.59
N ALA A 483 29.46 -32.18 -7.00
CA ALA A 483 28.01 -32.09 -7.11
C ALA A 483 27.50 -30.66 -6.78
N PRO A 484 26.39 -30.21 -7.40
CA PRO A 484 25.82 -28.90 -7.12
C PRO A 484 25.47 -28.75 -5.64
N ARG A 485 25.77 -27.58 -5.05
CA ARG A 485 25.37 -27.26 -3.67
C ARG A 485 23.84 -27.19 -3.59
N GLU A 486 23.29 -28.09 -2.79
CA GLU A 486 21.86 -28.25 -2.51
C GLU A 486 21.30 -27.04 -1.75
N MET A 487 20.09 -26.59 -2.10
CA MET A 487 19.38 -25.51 -1.41
C MET A 487 18.19 -26.08 -0.62
N GLN A 488 18.28 -26.05 0.71
CA GLN A 488 17.22 -26.44 1.64
C GLN A 488 16.38 -25.22 2.03
N LEU A 489 15.05 -25.39 2.15
CA LEU A 489 14.17 -24.41 2.78
C LEU A 489 14.40 -24.37 4.31
N THR A 490 14.12 -23.23 4.92
CA THR A 490 14.44 -22.96 6.34
C THR A 490 13.49 -23.61 7.36
N GLU A 491 12.36 -24.18 6.95
CA GLU A 491 11.42 -24.91 7.82
C GLU A 491 10.79 -26.10 7.08
N GLU A 492 10.51 -27.20 7.80
CA GLU A 492 9.85 -28.37 7.24
C GLU A 492 8.35 -28.13 6.99
N ARG A 493 7.90 -28.26 5.73
CA ARG A 493 6.50 -28.14 5.33
C ARG A 493 6.03 -29.40 4.60
N LYS A 494 5.64 -30.41 5.38
CA LYS A 494 5.02 -31.63 4.84
C LYS A 494 3.77 -31.25 4.03
N GLY A 495 3.67 -31.71 2.77
CA GLY A 495 2.53 -31.43 1.88
C GLY A 495 2.77 -30.34 0.82
N GLU A 496 3.95 -29.72 0.78
CA GLU A 496 4.32 -28.70 -0.21
C GLU A 496 5.59 -29.16 -0.93
N VAL A 497 5.65 -29.07 -2.27
CA VAL A 497 6.85 -29.40 -3.05
C VAL A 497 7.29 -28.15 -3.84
N PRO A 498 8.36 -27.46 -3.43
CA PRO A 498 8.87 -26.29 -4.15
C PRO A 498 9.62 -26.73 -5.41
N VAL A 499 9.19 -26.24 -6.57
CA VAL A 499 9.79 -26.52 -7.87
C VAL A 499 10.51 -25.28 -8.37
N ALA A 500 11.79 -25.40 -8.70
CA ALA A 500 12.56 -24.32 -9.31
C ALA A 500 13.34 -24.85 -10.52
N ILE A 501 13.03 -24.35 -11.71
CA ILE A 501 13.67 -24.76 -12.97
C ILE A 501 14.27 -23.54 -13.64
N SER A 502 15.51 -23.67 -14.13
CA SER A 502 16.18 -22.62 -14.89
C SER A 502 16.07 -22.90 -16.38
N LEU A 503 15.62 -21.90 -17.15
CA LEU A 503 15.44 -21.99 -18.59
C LEU A 503 16.30 -20.92 -19.30
N PRO A 504 17.47 -21.28 -19.87
CA PRO A 504 18.27 -20.32 -20.63
C PRO A 504 17.57 -19.96 -21.94
N LEU A 505 17.39 -18.67 -22.22
CA LEU A 505 16.74 -18.18 -23.46
C LEU A 505 17.72 -17.99 -24.62
N LYS A 506 18.95 -18.46 -24.47
CA LYS A 506 20.05 -18.21 -25.41
C LYS A 506 19.63 -18.55 -26.84
N ASP A 507 19.96 -17.67 -27.77
CA ASP A 507 19.74 -17.83 -29.21
C ASP A 507 18.26 -17.81 -29.66
N LEU A 508 17.32 -17.47 -28.76
CA LEU A 508 15.92 -17.26 -29.13
C LEU A 508 15.68 -15.88 -29.75
N LYS A 509 14.86 -15.84 -30.79
CA LYS A 509 14.46 -14.60 -31.47
C LYS A 509 13.52 -13.77 -30.58
N ARG A 510 13.58 -12.45 -30.71
CA ARG A 510 12.60 -11.53 -30.12
C ARG A 510 11.16 -11.91 -30.50
N GLY A 511 10.23 -11.67 -29.59
CA GLY A 511 8.80 -11.88 -29.79
C GLY A 511 8.09 -12.47 -28.56
N THR A 512 6.81 -12.81 -28.76
CA THR A 512 5.95 -13.41 -27.74
C THR A 512 6.05 -14.93 -27.79
N TYR A 513 6.14 -15.54 -26.62
CA TYR A 513 6.20 -16.96 -26.37
C TYR A 513 5.17 -17.33 -25.30
N THR A 514 4.85 -18.62 -25.22
CA THR A 514 4.10 -19.21 -24.12
C THR A 514 4.98 -20.24 -23.45
N LEU A 515 5.29 -20.03 -22.18
CA LEU A 515 5.90 -21.05 -21.34
C LEU A 515 4.80 -21.99 -20.86
N GLN A 516 4.91 -23.26 -21.20
CA GLN A 516 4.06 -24.33 -20.69
C GLN A 516 4.85 -25.07 -19.60
N VAL A 517 4.31 -25.12 -18.39
CA VAL A 517 4.83 -25.90 -17.27
C VAL A 517 4.02 -27.18 -17.21
N HIS A 518 4.69 -28.32 -17.26
CA HIS A 518 4.13 -29.64 -17.05
C HIS A 518 4.50 -30.13 -15.66
N VAL A 519 3.53 -30.70 -14.96
CA VAL A 519 3.73 -31.31 -13.64
C VAL A 519 2.97 -32.63 -13.60
N ARG A 520 3.69 -33.69 -13.25
CA ARG A 520 3.16 -35.03 -13.07
C ARG A 520 3.47 -35.53 -11.67
N ASP A 521 2.46 -36.06 -11.00
CA ASP A 521 2.65 -36.87 -9.80
C ASP A 521 2.88 -38.31 -10.24
N GLU A 522 4.10 -38.81 -10.11
CA GLU A 522 4.48 -40.16 -10.55
C GLU A 522 3.86 -41.27 -9.69
N ILE A 523 3.43 -40.94 -8.46
CA ILE A 523 2.79 -41.92 -7.56
C ILE A 523 1.32 -42.13 -7.95
N SER A 524 0.57 -41.05 -8.19
CA SER A 524 -0.85 -41.15 -8.60
C SER A 524 -1.05 -41.25 -10.12
N GLY A 525 -0.04 -40.89 -10.92
CA GLY A 525 -0.15 -40.73 -12.37
C GLY A 525 -0.91 -39.46 -12.81
N THR A 526 -1.24 -38.56 -11.87
CA THR A 526 -2.00 -37.33 -12.16
C THR A 526 -1.13 -36.32 -12.89
N ASN A 527 -1.67 -35.70 -13.95
CA ASN A 527 -0.98 -34.72 -14.78
C ASN A 527 -1.69 -33.35 -14.76
N GLN A 528 -0.91 -32.29 -14.69
CA GLN A 528 -1.37 -30.91 -14.89
C GLN A 528 -0.42 -30.13 -15.77
N PHE A 529 -0.96 -29.12 -16.45
CA PHE A 529 -0.15 -28.15 -17.18
C PHE A 529 -0.70 -26.74 -17.03
N TYR A 530 0.20 -25.78 -17.09
CA TYR A 530 -0.11 -24.35 -16.97
C TYR A 530 0.62 -23.58 -18.05
N ARG A 531 0.02 -22.50 -18.53
CA ARG A 531 0.59 -21.64 -19.57
C ARG A 531 0.76 -20.23 -19.07
N VAL A 532 1.96 -19.69 -19.23
CA VAL A 532 2.30 -18.33 -18.84
C VAL A 532 2.85 -17.59 -20.07
N PRO A 533 2.31 -16.42 -20.44
CA PRO A 533 2.86 -15.62 -21.53
C PRO A 533 4.23 -15.07 -21.13
N LEU A 534 5.17 -15.06 -22.07
CA LEU A 534 6.53 -14.57 -21.90
C LEU A 534 6.93 -13.76 -23.13
N VAL A 535 7.61 -12.62 -22.93
CA VAL A 535 8.09 -11.75 -24.01
C VAL A 535 9.61 -11.72 -24.00
N ILE A 536 10.21 -11.97 -25.16
CA ILE A 536 11.66 -11.84 -25.37
C ILE A 536 11.92 -10.55 -26.16
N HIS A 537 12.69 -9.63 -25.58
CA HIS A 537 13.14 -8.37 -26.19
C HIS A 537 14.65 -8.37 -26.45
#